data_AF-A0A453MSU0-F1
#
_entry.id   AF-A0A453MSU0-F1
#
_cell.length_a   1.000
_cell.length_b   1.000
_cell.length_c   1.000
_cell.angle_alpha   90.00
_cell.angle_beta   90.00
_cell.angle_gamma   90.00
#
_symmetry.space_group_name_H-M   'P 1'
#
loop_
_entity.id
_entity.type
_entity.pdbx_description
1 polymer ?
#
loop_
_entity_poly.entity_id
_entity_poly.type
_entity_poly.pdbx_seq_one_letter_code
_entity_poly.pdbx_strand_id
1 'polypeptide(L)'
;ASDNDSNDLFSEEAVNGGIRSAADPDPDFDAVKTFRAFKTVVDSSVIDRKLVPDHQLWRYYKLCGARKAFLHRRLPKHINPTLATGVIAETASIAKGIRSYPTTSSSSFEDLAAWKKTLESFELLGMDVSFMRKRVDELLFLLDASPSDDHPSEGYEEAMKLERARATEKVRALESKMASLKDALKEMDMEMEEIAGEKRGHADAMLQLAAAPW
;
A
#
# COMPACT_ATOMS: atom_id res chain seq x y z
N ALA A 1 1.82 -9.80 73.02
CA ALA A 1 2.97 -9.96 72.11
C ALA A 1 2.82 -11.29 71.40
N SER A 2 2.99 -11.26 70.08
CA SER A 2 3.10 -12.36 69.12
C SER A 2 1.83 -13.13 68.75
N ASP A 3 1.36 -12.84 67.54
CA ASP A 3 0.70 -13.74 66.60
C ASP A 3 1.59 -14.97 66.32
N ASN A 4 0.98 -16.13 66.01
CA ASN A 4 1.04 -16.71 64.66
C ASN A 4 0.17 -17.97 64.53
N ASP A 5 -0.43 -18.06 63.34
CA ASP A 5 -1.33 -19.05 62.78
C ASP A 5 -0.83 -20.51 62.78
N SER A 6 -1.79 -21.43 62.93
CA SER A 6 -1.84 -22.64 62.12
C SER A 6 -3.24 -23.25 62.21
N ASN A 7 -3.98 -23.23 61.11
CA ASN A 7 -4.86 -24.34 60.80
C ASN A 7 -5.10 -24.45 59.30
N ASP A 8 -5.08 -25.71 58.90
CA ASP A 8 -4.88 -26.26 57.59
C ASP A 8 -6.22 -26.82 57.06
N LEU A 9 -6.27 -27.11 55.76
CA LEU A 9 -7.30 -27.86 55.01
C LEU A 9 -8.70 -27.25 54.80
N PHE A 10 -9.07 -27.04 53.53
CA PHE A 10 -9.91 -28.01 52.79
C PHE A 10 -9.88 -27.77 51.27
N SER A 11 -9.86 -28.88 50.53
CA SER A 11 -9.71 -29.03 49.08
C SER A 11 -10.99 -28.72 48.26
N GLU A 12 -10.83 -28.85 46.93
CA GLU A 12 -11.85 -29.07 45.87
C GLU A 12 -12.30 -27.76 45.18
N GLU A 13 -12.27 -27.59 43.85
CA GLU A 13 -12.54 -28.53 42.77
C GLU A 13 -11.97 -27.98 41.44
N ALA A 14 -11.44 -28.87 40.59
CA ALA A 14 -11.13 -28.57 39.19
C ALA A 14 -12.40 -28.71 38.36
N VAL A 15 -12.83 -27.63 37.68
CA VAL A 15 -13.81 -27.73 36.59
C VAL A 15 -13.19 -27.18 35.31
N ASN A 16 -12.79 -28.14 34.48
CA ASN A 16 -12.57 -27.99 33.06
C ASN A 16 -13.88 -27.54 32.39
N GLY A 17 -13.89 -26.34 31.82
CA GLY A 17 -14.96 -25.83 30.96
C GLY A 17 -14.36 -25.28 29.68
N GLY A 18 -14.21 -26.14 28.68
CA GLY A 18 -13.81 -25.70 27.36
C GLY A 18 -14.86 -24.85 26.64
N ILE A 19 -14.48 -24.51 25.41
CA ILE A 19 -15.29 -24.18 24.22
C ILE A 19 -15.35 -22.68 23.83
N ARG A 20 -14.84 -22.44 22.59
CA ARG A 20 -15.08 -21.35 21.59
C ARG A 20 -14.17 -20.11 21.67
N SER A 21 -13.25 -19.88 20.72
CA SER A 21 -13.42 -19.64 19.27
C SER A 21 -14.11 -18.32 18.94
N ALA A 22 -13.31 -17.28 18.77
CA ALA A 22 -13.22 -16.44 17.56
C ALA A 22 -12.13 -15.42 17.86
N ALA A 23 -11.15 -15.25 16.98
CA ALA A 23 -10.41 -13.99 17.02
C ALA A 23 -11.46 -12.90 16.85
N ASP A 24 -11.61 -12.01 17.83
CA ASP A 24 -12.49 -10.86 17.69
C ASP A 24 -12.13 -10.22 16.34
N PRO A 25 -13.11 -9.98 15.45
CA PRO A 25 -12.84 -9.28 14.22
C PRO A 25 -12.20 -7.95 14.61
N ASP A 26 -11.05 -7.63 14.00
CA ASP A 26 -10.40 -6.32 14.21
C ASP A 26 -11.48 -5.24 14.13
N PRO A 27 -11.56 -4.34 15.12
CA PRO A 27 -12.61 -3.34 15.13
C PRO A 27 -12.57 -2.54 13.83
N ASP A 28 -13.73 -2.39 13.20
CA ASP A 28 -13.87 -1.51 12.05
C ASP A 28 -13.52 -0.07 12.49
N PHE A 29 -12.70 0.62 11.69
CA PHE A 29 -12.30 1.99 12.01
C PHE A 29 -13.51 2.92 12.06
N ASP A 30 -14.54 2.66 11.24
CA ASP A 30 -15.78 3.46 11.21
C ASP A 30 -16.60 3.35 12.50
N ALA A 31 -16.40 2.31 13.31
CA ALA A 31 -16.98 2.18 14.65
C ALA A 31 -16.29 3.09 15.69
N VAL A 32 -15.07 3.55 15.41
CA VAL A 32 -14.22 4.31 16.33
C VAL A 32 -14.28 5.81 16.02
N LYS A 33 -15.41 6.43 16.38
CA LYS A 33 -15.70 7.84 16.04
C LYS A 33 -15.06 8.87 16.98
N THR A 34 -14.50 8.44 18.10
CA THR A 34 -13.95 9.35 19.11
C THR A 34 -12.53 8.98 19.47
N PHE A 35 -11.72 9.99 19.83
CA PHE A 35 -10.37 9.74 20.32
C PHE A 35 -10.35 8.88 21.58
N ARG A 36 -11.36 8.98 22.45
CA ARG A 36 -11.48 8.11 23.62
C ARG A 36 -11.66 6.65 23.22
N ALA A 37 -12.54 6.36 22.27
CA ALA A 37 -12.73 5.00 21.74
C ALA A 37 -11.47 4.49 21.04
N PHE A 38 -10.79 5.35 20.27
CA PHE A 38 -9.52 5.02 19.62
C PHE A 38 -8.46 4.63 20.64
N LYS A 39 -8.39 5.39 21.73
CA LYS A 39 -7.47 5.13 22.82
C LYS A 39 -7.67 3.74 23.42
N THR A 40 -8.91 3.35 23.66
CA THR A 40 -9.26 2.01 24.16
C THR A 40 -8.87 0.90 23.17
N VAL A 41 -9.08 1.11 21.86
CA VAL A 41 -8.68 0.11 20.84
C VAL A 41 -7.16 -0.05 20.79
N VAL A 42 -6.41 1.05 20.82
CA VAL A 42 -4.94 1.00 20.87
C VAL A 42 -4.47 0.32 22.16
N ASP A 43 -5.07 0.61 23.31
CA ASP A 43 -4.77 -0.02 24.60
C ASP A 43 -5.00 -1.54 24.56
N SER A 44 -6.04 -2.00 23.86
CA SER A 44 -6.30 -3.44 23.67
C SER A 44 -5.40 -4.11 22.63
N SER A 45 -4.72 -3.32 21.80
CA SER A 45 -3.95 -3.79 20.64
C SER A 45 -2.46 -3.88 20.95
N VAL A 46 -2.02 -4.70 21.91
CA VAL A 46 -0.58 -4.99 22.20
C VAL A 46 0.29 -3.74 22.46
N ILE A 47 -0.26 -2.52 22.54
CA ILE A 47 0.47 -1.26 22.61
C ILE A 47 0.37 -0.73 24.04
N ASP A 48 1.52 -0.49 24.68
CA ASP A 48 1.53 0.16 25.99
C ASP A 48 1.42 1.68 25.83
N ARG A 49 0.20 2.19 25.90
CA ARG A 49 -0.08 3.63 25.75
C ARG A 49 0.61 4.50 26.80
N LYS A 50 1.04 3.95 27.96
CA LYS A 50 1.78 4.75 28.96
C LYS A 50 3.04 5.37 28.37
N LEU A 51 3.52 4.83 27.26
CA LEU A 51 4.72 5.25 26.56
C LEU A 51 4.46 6.28 25.44
N VAL A 52 3.21 6.51 24.99
CA VAL A 52 2.88 7.55 23.99
C VAL A 52 2.16 8.75 24.65
N PRO A 53 2.73 9.97 24.59
CA PRO A 53 2.03 11.18 25.02
C PRO A 53 0.72 11.40 24.26
N ASP A 54 -0.32 11.83 24.97
CA ASP A 54 -1.68 12.03 24.42
C ASP A 54 -1.71 12.91 23.16
N HIS A 55 -0.87 13.94 23.12
CA HIS A 55 -0.80 14.85 21.98
C HIS A 55 -0.20 14.19 20.72
N GLN A 56 0.69 13.20 20.86
CA GLN A 56 1.21 12.41 19.75
C GLN A 56 0.17 11.39 19.29
N LEU A 57 -0.47 10.70 20.25
CA LEU A 57 -1.53 9.75 19.96
C LEU A 57 -2.73 10.41 19.27
N TRP A 58 -3.06 11.66 19.65
CA TRP A 58 -4.07 12.46 18.97
C TRP A 58 -3.73 12.76 17.51
N ARG A 59 -2.45 13.06 17.21
CA ARG A 59 -2.00 13.24 15.82
C ARG A 59 -2.11 11.93 15.03
N TYR A 60 -1.72 10.83 15.65
CA TYR A 60 -1.83 9.50 15.06
C TYR A 60 -3.29 9.12 14.79
N TYR A 61 -4.19 9.40 15.73
CA TYR A 61 -5.63 9.24 15.54
C TYR A 61 -6.14 10.03 14.32
N LYS A 62 -5.78 11.32 14.21
CA LYS A 62 -6.14 12.12 13.02
C LYS A 62 -5.58 11.55 11.73
N LEU A 63 -4.38 10.99 11.77
CA LEU A 63 -3.73 10.38 10.62
C LEU A 63 -4.49 9.11 10.18
N CYS A 64 -4.83 8.23 11.13
CA CYS A 64 -5.69 7.08 10.88
C CYS A 64 -7.05 7.51 10.31
N GLY A 65 -7.65 8.58 10.87
CA GLY A 65 -8.91 9.16 10.40
C GLY A 65 -8.86 9.66 8.97
N ALA A 66 -7.77 10.32 8.58
CA ALA A 66 -7.58 10.77 7.19
C ALA A 66 -7.50 9.59 6.20
N ARG A 67 -7.05 8.42 6.65
CA ARG A 67 -7.00 7.19 5.85
C ARG A 67 -8.23 6.29 6.02
N LYS A 68 -9.10 6.60 6.99
CA LYS A 68 -10.21 5.76 7.45
C LYS A 68 -9.76 4.34 7.81
N ALA A 69 -8.59 4.20 8.42
CA ALA A 69 -8.01 2.91 8.74
C ALA A 69 -7.02 2.99 9.91
N PHE A 70 -6.92 1.91 10.68
CA PHE A 70 -5.82 1.71 11.63
C PHE A 70 -4.53 1.40 10.88
N LEU A 71 -3.57 2.32 10.92
CA LEU A 71 -2.32 2.14 10.17
C LEU A 71 -1.45 1.01 10.73
N HIS A 72 -1.66 0.60 11.97
CA HIS A 72 -0.95 -0.49 12.64
C HIS A 72 -1.62 -1.86 12.50
N ARG A 73 -2.71 -1.98 11.72
CA ARG A 73 -3.53 -3.20 11.66
C ARG A 73 -2.75 -4.46 11.25
N ARG A 74 -1.72 -4.32 10.41
CA ARG A 74 -0.92 -5.47 9.93
C ARG A 74 0.41 -5.62 10.68
N LEU A 75 0.60 -4.92 11.80
CA LEU A 75 1.73 -5.22 12.69
C LEU A 75 1.64 -6.68 13.18
N PRO A 76 2.76 -7.38 13.39
CA PRO A 76 2.76 -8.72 13.93
C PRO A 76 2.05 -8.78 15.28
N LYS A 77 1.13 -9.74 15.47
CA LYS A 77 0.36 -9.89 16.72
C LYS A 77 1.23 -10.06 17.98
N HIS A 78 2.46 -10.53 17.81
CA HIS A 78 3.43 -10.78 18.89
C HIS A 78 4.58 -9.76 18.88
N ILE A 79 4.41 -8.61 18.21
CA ILE A 79 5.38 -7.53 18.26
C ILE A 79 5.56 -7.06 19.71
N ASN A 80 6.79 -6.69 20.06
CA ASN A 80 7.05 -6.10 21.37
C ASN A 80 6.21 -4.81 21.56
N PRO A 81 5.46 -4.66 22.67
CA PRO A 81 4.61 -3.50 22.92
C PRO A 81 5.34 -2.15 22.88
N THR A 82 6.58 -2.10 23.40
CA THR A 82 7.42 -0.91 23.39
C THR A 82 7.83 -0.55 21.96
N LEU A 83 8.15 -1.55 21.13
CA LEU A 83 8.45 -1.33 19.72
C LEU A 83 7.22 -0.80 18.95
N ALA A 84 6.05 -1.43 19.11
CA ALA A 84 4.82 -0.97 18.45
C ALA A 84 4.46 0.46 18.84
N THR A 85 4.60 0.78 20.13
CA THR A 85 4.48 2.14 20.67
C THR A 85 5.44 3.10 19.99
N GLY A 86 6.73 2.76 19.93
CA GLY A 86 7.76 3.58 19.30
C GLY A 86 7.46 3.85 17.82
N VAL A 87 7.03 2.83 17.08
CA VAL A 87 6.63 2.95 15.67
C VAL A 87 5.45 3.89 15.50
N ILE A 88 4.44 3.83 16.37
CA ILE A 88 3.26 4.71 16.34
C ILE A 88 3.65 6.16 16.66
N ALA A 89 4.44 6.35 17.71
CA ALA A 89 4.92 7.67 18.12
C ALA A 89 5.76 8.31 17.01
N GLU A 90 6.69 7.56 16.43
CA GLU A 90 7.56 8.02 15.36
C GLU A 90 6.77 8.32 14.07
N THR A 91 5.81 7.47 13.72
CA THR A 91 4.89 7.73 12.59
C THR A 91 4.13 9.06 12.79
N ALA A 92 3.67 9.34 14.01
CA ALA A 92 3.00 10.59 14.34
C ALA A 92 3.96 11.81 14.28
N SER A 93 5.22 11.62 14.69
CA SER A 93 6.27 12.62 14.63
C SER A 93 6.62 12.98 13.18
N ILE A 94 6.89 11.97 12.34
CA ILE A 94 7.17 12.15 10.91
C ILE A 94 5.98 12.81 10.21
N ALA A 95 4.74 12.39 10.50
CA ALA A 95 3.55 13.02 9.92
C ALA A 95 3.42 14.51 10.30
N LYS A 96 3.88 14.90 11.49
CA LYS A 96 3.96 16.32 11.89
C LYS A 96 5.08 17.01 11.10
N GLY A 97 6.27 16.42 11.04
CA GLY A 97 7.42 16.94 10.30
C GLY A 97 7.09 17.24 8.84
N ILE A 98 6.53 16.26 8.12
CA ILE A 98 6.10 16.41 6.72
C ILE A 98 5.10 17.57 6.55
N ARG A 99 4.13 17.71 7.46
CA ARG A 99 3.12 18.78 7.39
C ARG A 99 3.69 20.16 7.68
N SER A 100 4.79 20.23 8.43
CA SER A 100 5.47 21.49 8.75
C SER A 100 6.54 21.87 7.72
N TYR A 101 6.83 21.00 6.75
CA TYR A 101 8.01 21.04 5.89
C TYR A 101 8.25 22.29 5.01
N PRO A 102 7.28 23.17 4.69
CA PRO A 102 7.64 24.46 4.08
C PRO A 102 7.82 25.61 5.08
N THR A 103 7.42 25.43 6.34
CA THR A 103 7.37 26.50 7.36
C THR A 103 8.59 26.56 8.28
N THR A 104 9.31 25.45 8.38
CA THR A 104 10.51 25.33 9.20
C THR A 104 11.73 25.31 8.29
N SER A 105 12.55 26.38 8.29
CA SER A 105 13.86 26.46 7.62
C SER A 105 14.89 25.42 8.10
N SER A 106 14.47 24.42 8.88
CA SER A 106 15.33 23.44 9.55
C SER A 106 15.17 22.02 9.03
N SER A 107 14.17 21.73 8.18
CA SER A 107 14.01 20.37 7.65
C SER A 107 14.84 20.20 6.39
N SER A 108 15.98 19.55 6.54
CA SER A 108 16.99 19.34 5.50
C SER A 108 16.61 18.19 4.55
N PHE A 109 17.30 18.09 3.41
CA PHE A 109 17.26 16.91 2.55
C PHE A 109 17.56 15.62 3.34
N GLU A 110 18.48 15.70 4.31
CA GLU A 110 18.87 14.58 5.17
C GLU A 110 17.72 14.11 6.06
N ASP A 111 16.93 15.03 6.62
CA ASP A 111 15.74 14.68 7.41
C ASP A 111 14.70 13.94 6.59
N LEU A 112 14.43 14.41 5.35
CA LEU A 112 13.52 13.72 4.43
C LEU A 112 14.04 12.34 4.07
N ALA A 113 15.34 12.20 3.77
CA ALA A 113 15.96 10.92 3.46
C ALA A 113 15.90 9.96 4.65
N ALA A 114 16.09 10.45 5.87
CA ALA A 114 15.95 9.67 7.10
C ALA A 114 14.50 9.23 7.30
N TRP A 115 13.53 10.14 7.17
CA TRP A 115 12.10 9.81 7.27
C TRP A 115 11.69 8.76 6.23
N LYS A 116 12.18 8.86 5.00
CA LYS A 116 11.93 7.86 3.96
C LYS A 116 12.36 6.46 4.41
N LYS A 117 13.61 6.30 4.84
CA LYS A 117 14.15 5.01 5.30
C LYS A 117 13.38 4.46 6.51
N THR A 118 12.99 5.33 7.44
CA THR A 118 12.17 4.96 8.60
C THR A 118 10.80 4.47 8.16
N LEU A 119 10.14 5.17 7.23
CA LEU A 119 8.82 4.76 6.70
C LEU A 119 8.90 3.45 5.89
N GLU A 120 9.97 3.23 5.12
CA GLU A 120 10.22 1.95 4.45
C GLU A 120 10.34 0.80 5.47
N SER A 121 11.08 1.03 6.55
CA SER A 121 11.23 0.05 7.64
C SER A 121 9.89 -0.24 8.34
N PHE A 122 9.07 0.79 8.53
CA PHE A 122 7.73 0.64 9.11
C PHE A 122 6.77 -0.09 8.18
N GLU A 123 6.83 0.13 6.87
CA GLU A 123 6.08 -0.64 5.86
C GLU A 123 6.44 -2.12 5.93
N LEU A 124 7.73 -2.45 6.01
CA LEU A 124 8.21 -3.83 6.17
C LEU A 124 7.70 -4.48 7.46
N LEU A 125 7.58 -3.69 8.53
CA LEU A 125 7.01 -4.13 9.80
C LEU A 125 5.48 -4.31 9.75
N GLY A 126 4.82 -3.91 8.67
CA GLY A 126 3.38 -4.06 8.48
C GLY A 126 2.56 -2.78 8.68
N MET A 127 3.19 -1.62 8.83
CA MET A 127 2.46 -0.35 8.89
C MET A 127 1.91 0.06 7.52
N ASP A 128 0.70 0.60 7.48
CA ASP A 128 0.16 1.24 6.27
C ASP A 128 0.60 2.71 6.20
N VAL A 129 1.85 2.95 5.81
CA VAL A 129 2.44 4.31 5.74
C VAL A 129 2.99 4.69 4.36
N SER A 130 2.69 3.87 3.33
CA SER A 130 3.11 4.11 1.94
C SER A 130 2.71 5.47 1.39
N PHE A 131 1.57 6.01 1.83
CA PHE A 131 1.10 7.35 1.43
C PHE A 131 1.99 8.47 2.00
N MET A 132 2.58 8.27 3.19
CA MET A 132 3.53 9.22 3.76
C MET A 132 4.85 9.15 3.02
N ARG A 133 5.33 7.94 2.71
CA ARG A 133 6.57 7.75 1.94
C ARG A 133 6.49 8.39 0.57
N LYS A 134 5.39 8.19 -0.16
CA LYS A 134 5.13 8.86 -1.45
C LYS A 134 5.22 10.38 -1.33
N ARG A 135 4.66 10.97 -0.27
CA ARG A 135 4.77 12.41 -0.03
C ARG A 135 6.20 12.85 0.26
N VAL A 136 6.98 12.06 0.99
CA VAL A 136 8.41 12.32 1.21
C VAL A 136 9.18 12.23 -0.11
N ASP A 137 8.89 11.25 -0.96
CA ASP A 137 9.49 11.12 -2.29
C ASP A 137 9.20 12.35 -3.17
N GLU A 138 7.95 12.83 -3.16
CA GLU A 138 7.58 14.07 -3.86
C GLU A 138 8.33 15.29 -3.32
N LEU A 139 8.48 15.42 -2.00
CA LEU A 139 9.24 16.53 -1.39
C LEU A 139 10.74 16.46 -1.73
N LEU A 140 11.34 15.26 -1.71
CA LEU A 140 12.73 15.05 -2.12
C LEU A 140 12.93 15.42 -3.59
N PHE A 141 12.01 15.00 -4.45
CA PHE A 141 12.04 15.32 -5.87
C PHE A 141 11.95 16.84 -6.11
N LEU A 142 11.05 17.54 -5.40
CA LEU A 142 10.94 18.99 -5.51
C LEU A 142 12.17 19.73 -4.98
N LEU A 143 12.85 19.19 -3.96
CA LEU A 143 14.07 19.79 -3.44
C LEU A 143 15.25 19.61 -4.40
N ASP A 144 15.35 18.43 -5.04
CA ASP A 144 16.35 18.15 -6.08
C ASP A 144 16.09 18.95 -7.39
N ALA A 145 14.81 19.22 -7.67
CA ALA A 145 14.36 20.05 -8.79
C ALA A 145 14.39 21.57 -8.49
N SER A 146 14.57 21.97 -7.23
CA SER A 146 14.64 23.39 -6.87
C SER A 146 15.88 23.97 -7.54
N PRO A 147 15.76 25.03 -8.36
CA PRO A 147 16.93 25.71 -8.87
C PRO A 147 17.65 26.30 -7.66
N SER A 148 18.81 25.74 -7.32
CA SER A 148 19.83 26.53 -6.65
C SER A 148 20.00 27.78 -7.50
N ASP A 149 19.98 28.97 -6.89
CA ASP A 149 20.11 30.27 -7.59
C ASP A 149 21.38 30.39 -8.45
N ASP A 150 22.25 29.38 -8.47
CA ASP A 150 23.45 29.33 -9.30
C ASP A 150 23.40 28.37 -10.52
N HIS A 151 22.63 27.27 -10.56
CA HIS A 151 22.55 26.41 -11.76
C HIS A 151 21.42 25.36 -11.62
N PRO A 152 20.58 25.09 -12.64
CA PRO A 152 19.76 23.89 -12.65
C PRO A 152 20.68 22.66 -12.61
N SER A 153 20.49 21.79 -11.61
CA SER A 153 21.25 20.56 -11.44
C SER A 153 21.19 19.71 -12.71
N GLU A 154 22.34 19.48 -13.34
CA GLU A 154 22.51 18.63 -14.53
C GLU A 154 21.88 17.23 -14.32
N GLY A 155 21.83 16.75 -13.08
CA GLY A 155 21.19 15.48 -12.71
C GLY A 155 19.66 15.45 -12.90
N TYR A 156 18.97 16.57 -12.68
CA TYR A 156 17.51 16.66 -12.85
C TYR A 156 17.12 16.58 -14.33
N GLU A 157 17.85 17.31 -15.18
CA GLU A 157 17.60 17.30 -16.62
C GLU A 157 17.87 15.90 -17.21
N GLU A 158 18.94 15.24 -16.79
CA GLU A 158 19.26 13.88 -17.21
C GLU A 158 18.25 12.84 -16.67
N ALA A 159 17.76 12.98 -15.43
CA ALA A 159 16.72 12.12 -14.89
C ALA A 159 15.39 12.26 -15.67
N MET A 160 15.00 13.50 -16.00
CA MET A 160 13.80 13.77 -16.79
C MET A 160 13.94 13.24 -18.23
N LYS A 161 15.12 13.39 -18.84
CA LYS A 161 15.44 12.80 -20.16
C LYS A 161 15.35 11.29 -20.12
N LEU A 162 15.87 10.64 -19.08
CA LEU A 162 15.82 9.18 -18.91
C LEU A 162 14.37 8.69 -18.74
N GLU A 163 13.56 9.36 -17.90
CA GLU A 163 12.16 9.01 -17.73
C GLU A 163 11.37 9.17 -19.04
N ARG A 164 11.61 10.28 -19.76
CA ARG A 164 11.01 10.53 -21.07
C ARG A 164 11.42 9.49 -22.10
N ALA A 165 12.70 9.09 -22.13
CA ALA A 165 13.18 8.03 -23.01
C ALA A 165 12.48 6.70 -22.73
N ARG A 166 12.35 6.33 -21.44
CA ARG A 166 11.66 5.12 -21.00
C ARG A 166 10.17 5.15 -21.36
N ALA A 167 9.51 6.29 -21.19
CA ALA A 167 8.11 6.47 -21.59
C ALA A 167 7.94 6.33 -23.12
N THR A 168 8.84 6.93 -23.89
CA THR A 168 8.85 6.86 -25.36
C THR A 168 9.07 5.43 -25.86
N GLU A 169 9.95 4.66 -25.22
CA GLU A 169 10.17 3.26 -25.56
C GLU A 169 8.92 2.40 -25.31
N LYS A 170 8.22 2.62 -24.18
CA LYS A 170 6.95 1.94 -23.91
C LYS A 170 5.89 2.27 -24.94
N VAL A 171 5.78 3.53 -25.36
CA VAL A 171 4.86 3.94 -26.43
C VAL A 171 5.19 3.21 -27.73
N ARG A 172 6.46 3.20 -28.13
CA ARG A 172 6.91 2.48 -29.33
C ARG A 172 6.62 0.97 -29.26
N ALA A 173 6.82 0.36 -28.10
CA ALA A 173 6.52 -1.06 -27.89
C ALA A 173 5.01 -1.35 -28.02
N LEU A 174 4.16 -0.45 -27.52
CA LEU A 174 2.70 -0.57 -27.68
C LEU A 174 2.27 -0.37 -29.14
N GLU A 175 2.84 0.62 -29.83
CA GLU A 175 2.59 0.87 -31.26
C GLU A 175 2.97 -0.35 -32.12
N SER A 176 4.12 -0.97 -31.86
CA SER A 176 4.56 -2.20 -32.55
C SER A 176 3.59 -3.36 -32.33
N LYS A 177 3.13 -3.58 -31.09
CA LYS A 177 2.10 -4.59 -30.79
C LYS A 177 0.79 -4.30 -31.53
N MET A 178 0.37 -3.04 -31.59
CA MET A 178 -0.84 -2.63 -32.29
C MET A 178 -0.73 -2.86 -33.81
N ALA A 179 0.44 -2.62 -34.40
CA ALA A 179 0.71 -2.91 -35.81
C ALA A 179 0.60 -4.41 -36.10
N SER A 180 1.25 -5.25 -35.30
CA SER A 180 1.19 -6.71 -35.44
C SER A 180 -0.24 -7.25 -35.34
N LEU A 181 -1.05 -6.73 -34.40
CA LEU A 181 -2.47 -7.12 -34.29
C LEU A 181 -3.29 -6.71 -35.52
N LYS A 182 -3.00 -5.55 -36.12
CA LYS A 182 -3.67 -5.12 -37.36
C LYS A 182 -3.30 -6.00 -38.55
N ASP A 183 -2.06 -6.44 -38.64
CA ASP A 183 -1.61 -7.32 -39.73
C ASP A 183 -2.23 -8.71 -39.58
N ALA A 184 -2.27 -9.25 -38.35
CA ALA A 184 -2.96 -10.51 -38.07
C ALA A 184 -4.46 -10.45 -38.41
N LEU A 185 -5.11 -9.31 -38.16
CA LEU A 185 -6.51 -9.11 -38.54
C LEU A 185 -6.71 -9.17 -40.06
N LYS A 186 -5.84 -8.50 -40.82
CA LYS A 186 -5.90 -8.52 -42.30
C LYS A 186 -5.67 -9.92 -42.87
N GLU A 187 -4.77 -10.69 -42.28
CA GLU A 187 -4.52 -12.07 -42.70
C GLU A 187 -5.76 -12.93 -42.50
N MET A 188 -6.39 -12.85 -41.32
CA MET A 188 -7.64 -13.56 -41.05
C MET A 188 -8.77 -13.16 -42.01
N ASP A 189 -8.88 -11.86 -42.34
CA ASP A 189 -9.87 -11.38 -43.32
C ASP A 189 -9.59 -11.96 -44.73
N MET A 190 -8.33 -12.05 -45.15
CA MET A 190 -7.94 -12.68 -46.41
C MET A 190 -8.27 -14.18 -46.44
N GLU A 191 -7.91 -14.93 -45.40
CA GLU A 191 -8.21 -16.36 -45.28
C GLU A 191 -9.73 -16.60 -45.30
N MET A 192 -10.52 -15.72 -44.67
CA MET A 192 -11.97 -15.80 -44.66
C MET A 192 -12.58 -15.64 -46.06
N GLU A 193 -12.07 -14.68 -46.85
CA GLU A 193 -12.51 -14.47 -48.22
C GLU A 193 -12.10 -15.62 -49.16
N GLU A 194 -10.91 -16.20 -48.97
CA GLU A 194 -10.46 -17.37 -49.73
C GLU A 194 -11.38 -18.58 -49.51
N ILE A 195 -11.66 -18.92 -48.24
CA ILE A 195 -12.57 -20.01 -47.88
C ILE A 195 -13.97 -19.77 -48.44
N ALA A 196 -14.45 -18.52 -48.42
CA ALA A 196 -15.74 -18.16 -48.99
C ALA A 196 -15.77 -18.33 -50.52
N GLY A 197 -14.67 -17.97 -51.21
CA GLY A 197 -14.48 -18.16 -52.64
C GLY A 197 -14.47 -19.63 -53.05
N GLU A 198 -13.71 -20.47 -52.35
CA GLU A 198 -13.65 -21.91 -52.61
C GLU A 198 -15.01 -22.59 -52.46
N LYS A 199 -15.78 -22.24 -51.41
CA LYS A 199 -17.13 -22.75 -51.19
C LYS A 199 -18.07 -22.40 -52.34
N ARG A 200 -17.97 -21.17 -52.86
CA ARG A 200 -18.77 -20.72 -54.00
C ARG A 200 -18.42 -21.49 -55.27
N GLY A 201 -17.12 -21.66 -55.54
CA GLY A 201 -16.64 -22.44 -56.69
C GLY A 201 -17.10 -23.90 -56.66
N HIS A 202 -17.05 -24.55 -55.48
CA HIS A 202 -17.56 -25.91 -55.32
C HIS A 202 -19.07 -26.00 -55.58
N ALA A 203 -19.86 -25.03 -55.09
CA ALA A 203 -21.30 -25.00 -55.33
C ALA A 203 -21.63 -24.84 -56.83
N ASP A 204 -20.91 -23.96 -57.52
CA ASP A 204 -21.08 -23.74 -58.97
C ASP A 204 -20.71 -24.98 -59.78
N ALA A 205 -19.61 -25.67 -59.42
CA ALA A 205 -19.19 -26.91 -60.07
C ALA A 205 -20.23 -28.03 -59.90
N MET A 206 -20.82 -28.17 -58.72
CA MET A 206 -21.91 -29.13 -58.49
C MET A 206 -23.14 -28.82 -59.37
N LEU A 207 -23.51 -27.55 -59.50
CA LEU A 207 -24.63 -27.12 -60.36
C LEU A 207 -24.37 -27.43 -61.84
N GLN A 208 -23.15 -27.18 -62.34
CA GLN A 208 -22.78 -27.49 -63.72
C GLN A 208 -22.83 -29.00 -64.00
N LEU A 209 -22.31 -29.83 -63.08
CA LEU A 209 -22.32 -31.28 -63.23
C LEU A 209 -23.76 -31.84 -63.27
N ALA A 210 -24.65 -31.30 -62.42
CA ALA A 210 -26.05 -31.68 -62.39
C ALA A 210 -26.83 -31.28 -63.66
N ALA A 211 -26.38 -30.25 -64.37
CA ALA A 211 -27.00 -29.74 -65.59
C ALA A 211 -26.45 -30.37 -66.89
N ALA A 212 -25.45 -31.25 -66.80
CA ALA A 212 -24.83 -31.88 -67.97
C ALA A 212 -25.75 -32.92 -68.64
N PRO A 213 -25.72 -33.09 -69.99
CA PRO A 213 -26.46 -34.13 -70.68
C PRO A 213 -25.90 -35.54 -70.34
N TRP A 214 -26.79 -36.55 -70.37
CA TRP A 214 -26.49 -37.96 -70.07
C TRP A 214 -25.51 -38.62 -71.05
#